data_AF-E2BL87-F1
#
_entry.id   AF-E2BL87-F1
#
_cell.length_a   1.000
_cell.length_b   1.000
_cell.length_c   1.000
_cell.angle_alpha   90.00
_cell.angle_beta   90.00
_cell.angle_gamma   90.00
#
_symmetry.space_group_name_H-M   'P 1'
#
loop_
_entity.id
_entity.type
_entity.pdbx_description
1 polymer ?
#
loop_
_entity_poly.entity_id
_entity_poly.type
_entity_poly.pdbx_seq_one_letter_code
_entity_poly.pdbx_strand_id
1 'polypeptide(L)' 'MTSYTIEQHVQMIKLYYQNECSLVQTLRALSPFYGRRGGPSKSTLQRLVAKFETTGSVN' A
#
# COMPACT_ATOMS: atom_id res chain seq x y z
N MET A 1 -16.27 2.91 2.98
CA MET A 1 -15.12 2.89 2.05
C MET A 1 -14.26 4.10 2.38
N THR A 2 -13.36 3.97 3.34
CA THR A 2 -12.37 5.01 3.64
C THR A 2 -11.39 5.03 2.48
N SER A 3 -11.53 6.02 1.59
CA SER A 3 -10.58 6.28 0.52
C SER A 3 -9.26 6.69 1.17
N TYR A 4 -8.21 5.90 0.98
CA TYR A 4 -6.87 6.29 1.39
C TYR A 4 -6.50 7.60 0.67
N THR A 5 -5.79 8.48 1.38
CA THR A 5 -5.27 9.70 0.77
C THR A 5 -4.16 9.38 -0.23
N ILE A 6 -3.86 10.30 -1.15
CA ILE A 6 -2.72 10.16 -2.08
C ILE A 6 -1.43 9.93 -1.29
N GLU A 7 -1.23 10.63 -0.17
CA GLU A 7 -0.06 10.45 0.70
C GLU A 7 0.04 9.04 1.27
N GLN A 8 -1.08 8.47 1.69
CA GLN A 8 -1.15 7.08 2.17
C GLN A 8 -0.82 6.09 1.04
N HIS A 9 -1.32 6.33 -0.17
CA HIS A 9 -0.96 5.50 -1.32
C HIS A 9 0.53 5.60 -1.66
N VAL A 10 1.12 6.80 -1.63
CA VAL A 10 2.57 6.99 -1.84
C VAL A 10 3.37 6.24 -0.78
N GLN A 11 2.96 6.29 0.49
CA GLN A 11 3.61 5.55 1.58
C GLN A 11 3.56 4.03 1.35
N MET A 12 2.40 3.51 0.92
CA MET A 12 2.24 2.09 0.61
C MET A 12 3.17 1.64 -0.53
N ILE A 13 3.28 2.42 -1.61
CA ILE A 13 4.15 2.11 -2.74
C ILE A 13 5.64 2.19 -2.34
N LYS A 14 6.05 3.21 -1.58
CA LYS A 14 7.42 3.32 -1.07
C LYS A 14 7.80 2.09 -0.22
N LEU A 15 6.93 1.71 0.71
CA LEU A 15 7.16 0.54 1.55
C LEU A 15 7.17 -0.75 0.72
N TYR A 16 6.33 -0.86 -0.31
CA TYR A 16 6.33 -2.03 -1.19
C TYR A 16 7.69 -2.27 -1.85
N TYR A 17 8.27 -1.24 -2.46
CA TYR A 17 9.58 -1.37 -3.09
C TYR A 17 10.72 -1.51 -2.08
N GLN A 18 10.63 -0.91 -0.89
CA GLN A 18 11.59 -1.12 0.20
C GLN A 18 11.56 -2.56 0.77
N ASN A 19 10.42 -3.24 0.69
CA ASN A 19 10.23 -4.61 1.17
C ASN A 19 10.37 -5.66 0.05
N GLU A 20 11.24 -5.38 -0.94
CA GLU A 20 11.58 -6.30 -2.04
C GLU A 20 10.35 -6.76 -2.83
N CYS A 21 9.38 -5.87 -3.03
CA CYS A 21 8.12 -6.16 -3.71
C CYS A 21 7.29 -7.27 -3.04
N SER A 22 7.51 -7.53 -1.75
CA SER A 22 6.73 -8.52 -1.00
C SER A 22 5.51 -7.90 -0.34
N LEU A 23 4.31 -8.28 -0.82
CA LEU A 23 3.03 -7.82 -0.26
C LEU A 23 2.91 -8.14 1.25
N VAL A 24 3.38 -9.32 1.68
CA VAL A 24 3.25 -9.75 3.08
C VAL A 24 4.16 -8.91 3.98
N GLN A 25 5.41 -8.69 3.57
CA GLN A 25 6.34 -7.84 4.33
C GLN A 25 5.83 -6.39 4.39
N THR A 26 5.31 -5.88 3.28
CA THR A 26 4.73 -4.53 3.19
C THR A 26 3.55 -4.36 4.14
N LEU A 27 2.61 -5.33 4.18
CA LEU A 27 1.48 -5.28 5.10
C LEU A 27 1.91 -5.30 6.58
N ARG A 28 2.95 -6.08 6.91
CA ARG A 28 3.53 -6.08 8.26
C ARG A 28 4.16 -4.73 8.60
N ALA A 29 4.90 -4.13 7.65
CA ALA A 29 5.49 -2.81 7.80
C ALA A 29 4.45 -1.69 7.89
N LEU A 30 3.28 -1.86 7.27
CA LEU A 30 2.15 -0.91 7.34
C LEU A 30 1.39 -1.00 8.67
N SER A 31 1.42 -2.15 9.36
CA SER A 31 0.69 -2.37 10.60
C SER A 31 0.87 -1.28 11.69
N PRO A 32 2.09 -0.79 11.99
CA PRO A 32 2.27 0.28 12.99
C PRO A 32 1.64 1.63 12.58
N PHE A 33 1.47 1.91 11.29
CA PHE A 33 0.97 3.21 10.81
C PHE A 33 -0.55 3.31 10.79
N TYR A 34 -1.25 2.19 10.59
CA TYR A 34 -2.71 2.17 10.41
C TYR A 34 -3.44 1.49 11.58
N GLY A 35 -2.70 0.96 12.55
CA GLY A 35 -3.24 0.22 13.68
C GLY A 35 -3.93 -1.09 13.27
N ARG A 36 -4.51 -1.79 14.26
CA ARG A 36 -5.01 -3.18 14.10
C ARG A 36 -6.17 -3.33 13.11
N ARG A 37 -6.93 -2.26 12.82
CA ARG A 37 -8.14 -2.28 11.97
C ARG A 37 -8.17 -1.24 10.84
N GLY A 38 -7.18 -0.34 10.74
CA GLY A 38 -7.16 0.71 9.71
C GLY A 38 -6.33 0.38 8.47
N GLY A 39 -5.57 -0.72 8.50
CA GLY A 39 -4.61 -1.07 7.45
C GLY A 39 -5.26 -1.51 6.14
N PRO A 40 -4.56 -1.33 5.00
CA PRO A 40 -5.05 -1.83 3.72
C PRO A 40 -5.13 -3.34 3.74
N SER A 41 -6.13 -3.87 3.03
CA SER A 41 -6.18 -5.28 2.72
C SER A 41 -5.09 -5.63 1.70
N LYS A 42 -4.70 -6.91 1.63
CA LYS A 42 -3.75 -7.39 0.62
C LYS A 42 -4.20 -7.07 -0.81
N SER A 43 -5.49 -7.20 -1.10
CA SER A 43 -6.05 -6.90 -2.41
C SER A 43 -6.05 -5.40 -2.72
N THR A 44 -6.24 -4.54 -1.71
CA THR A 44 -6.10 -3.08 -1.87
C THR A 44 -4.67 -2.72 -2.27
N LEU A 45 -3.68 -3.23 -1.53
CA LEU A 45 -2.27 -2.98 -1.83
C LEU A 45 -1.88 -3.51 -3.22
N GLN A 46 -2.34 -4.72 -3.56
CA GLN A 46 -2.08 -5.32 -4.87
C GLN A 46 -2.66 -4.51 -6.01
N ARG A 47 -3.90 -4.01 -5.88
CA ARG A 47 -4.54 -3.14 -6.88
C ARG A 47 -3.80 -1.81 -7.03
N LEU A 48 -3.34 -1.23 -5.93
CA LEU A 48 -2.59 0.01 -5.94
C LEU A 48 -1.25 -0.16 -6.66
N VAL A 49 -0.51 -1.23 -6.34
CA VAL A 49 0.76 -1.57 -7.02
C VAL A 49 0.52 -1.79 -8.51
N ALA A 50 -0.47 -2.60 -8.89
CA ALA A 50 -0.77 -2.85 -10.29
C ALA A 50 -1.14 -1.57 -11.06
N LYS A 51 -1.92 -0.67 -10.44
CA LYS A 51 -2.25 0.63 -11.02
C LYS A 51 -0.98 1.49 -11.20
N PHE A 52 -0.13 1.52 -10.19
CA PHE A 52 1.13 2.26 -10.24
C PHE A 52 2.07 1.72 -11.34
N GLU A 53 2.26 0.41 -11.43
CA GLU A 53 3.12 -0.21 -12.45
C GLU A 53 2.56 -0.01 -13.87
N THR A 54 1.24 0.01 -14.03
CA THR A 54 0.61 0.18 -15.34
C THR A 54 0.57 1.64 -15.81
N THR A 55 0.36 2.59 -14.89
CA THR A 55 0.03 3.99 -15.24
C THR A 55 0.99 5.03 -14.68
N GLY A 56 1.90 4.64 -13.77
CA GLY A 56 2.71 5.55 -12.97
C GLY A 56 1.92 6.35 -11.92
N SER A 57 0.62 6.07 -11.75
CA SER A 57 -0.28 6.83 -10.89
C SER A 57 -0.65 6.09 -9.62
N VAL A 58 -0.74 6.83 -8.52
CA VAL A 58 -1.19 6.36 -7.20
C VAL A 58 -2.53 6.98 -6.78
N ASN A 59 -3.21 7.65 -7.71
CA ASN A 59 -4.54 8.23 -7.46
C ASN A 59 -5.64 7.18 -7.68
#